data_AF-A0A8S3UT54-F1
#
_entry.id   AF-A0A8S3UT54-F1
#
_cell.length_a   1.000
_cell.length_b   1.000
_cell.length_c   1.000
_cell.angle_alpha   90.00
_cell.angle_beta   90.00
_cell.angle_gamma   90.00
#
_symmetry.space_group_name_H-M   'P 1'
#
loop_
_entity.id
_entity.type
_entity.pdbx_description
1 polymer ?
#
loop_
_entity_poly.entity_id
_entity_poly.type
_entity_poly.pdbx_seq_one_letter_code
_entity_poly.pdbx_strand_id
1 'polypeptide(L)'
;MIQSYEFFFFETAHAKGAQDAAGGFIKREADFSVIRGRLSIQNGKDLFNFCNDNLQKPKSTGCKRRIFRYVETIPRNTTQHFKSIAEIRKIHCVRTTNNSELMVTDLSCYTCDQCVSANYELCRNFRFRGNSRPVKIVREQSTENHAVEENNSGDSSLDLLVMAQ
;
A
#
# COMPACT_ATOMS: atom_id res chain seq x y z
N MET A 1 -1.54 5.19 27.81
CA MET A 1 -0.38 4.28 27.68
C MET A 1 -0.26 3.93 26.20
N ILE A 2 0.65 4.58 25.46
CA ILE A 2 0.82 4.31 24.03
C ILE A 2 1.61 3.01 23.94
N GLN A 3 0.98 1.95 23.47
CA GLN A 3 1.65 0.67 23.23
C GLN A 3 2.59 0.89 22.05
N SER A 4 3.90 0.74 22.28
CA SER A 4 4.90 0.78 21.21
C SER A 4 4.81 -0.51 20.41
N TYR A 5 4.73 -0.39 19.10
CA TYR A 5 4.67 -1.53 18.18
C TYR A 5 5.93 -1.52 17.32
N GLU A 6 6.56 -2.68 17.17
CA GLU A 6 7.70 -2.90 16.28
C GLU A 6 7.23 -3.73 15.09
N PHE A 7 7.32 -3.14 13.90
CA PHE A 7 6.98 -3.78 12.64
C PHE A 7 8.24 -4.26 11.96
N PHE A 8 8.29 -5.55 11.67
CA PHE A 8 9.39 -6.19 10.99
C PHE A 8 9.05 -6.42 9.52
N PHE A 9 9.88 -5.90 8.62
CA PHE A 9 9.79 -6.05 7.18
C PHE A 9 10.79 -7.13 6.71
N PHE A 10 10.26 -8.20 6.13
CA PHE A 10 11.08 -9.22 5.47
C PHE A 10 11.46 -8.71 4.07
N GLU A 11 12.70 -9.00 3.64
CA GLU A 11 13.25 -8.65 2.32
C GLU A 11 12.23 -8.77 1.18
N THR A 12 12.33 -7.84 0.21
CA THR A 12 11.81 -7.78 -1.17
C THR A 12 10.75 -8.78 -1.67
N ALA A 13 9.85 -9.26 -0.81
CA ALA A 13 8.68 -10.03 -1.22
C ALA A 13 7.63 -9.08 -1.80
N HIS A 14 8.01 -8.23 -2.77
CA HIS A 14 7.15 -7.47 -3.66
C HIS A 14 5.91 -6.84 -3.02
N ALA A 15 5.92 -6.40 -1.75
CA ALA A 15 4.69 -6.02 -1.04
C ALA A 15 3.51 -7.04 -1.17
N LYS A 16 3.80 -8.28 -1.59
CA LYS A 16 2.84 -9.34 -1.88
C LYS A 16 2.43 -10.04 -0.60
N GLY A 17 1.78 -9.28 0.26
CA GLY A 17 1.21 -9.79 1.50
C GLY A 17 -0.15 -10.47 1.27
N ALA A 18 -0.86 -10.71 2.37
CA ALA A 18 -2.22 -11.22 2.34
C ALA A 18 -3.17 -10.35 1.47
N GLN A 19 -2.88 -9.06 1.32
CA GLN A 19 -3.65 -8.12 0.50
C GLN A 19 -3.55 -8.46 -0.99
N ASP A 20 -2.36 -8.74 -1.50
CA ASP A 20 -2.16 -9.13 -2.91
C ASP A 20 -2.76 -10.50 -3.20
N ALA A 21 -2.66 -11.43 -2.24
CA ALA A 21 -3.31 -12.73 -2.36
C ALA A 21 -4.84 -12.60 -2.46
N ALA A 22 -5.44 -11.69 -1.69
CA ALA A 22 -6.88 -11.41 -1.76
C ALA A 22 -7.28 -10.79 -3.10
N GLY A 23 -6.52 -9.81 -3.60
CA GLY A 23 -6.75 -9.19 -4.91
C GLY A 23 -6.61 -10.19 -6.05
N GLY A 24 -5.57 -11.03 -6.01
CA GLY A 24 -5.34 -12.09 -6.99
C GLY A 24 -6.46 -13.14 -7.00
N PHE A 25 -6.99 -13.52 -5.83
CA PHE A 25 -8.13 -14.41 -5.73
C PHE A 25 -9.39 -13.83 -6.40
N ILE A 26 -9.75 -12.58 -6.09
CA ILE A 26 -10.93 -11.92 -6.68
C ILE A 26 -10.78 -11.85 -8.20
N LYS A 27 -9.63 -11.39 -8.68
CA LYS A 27 -9.33 -11.30 -10.11
C LYS A 27 -9.52 -12.65 -10.81
N ARG A 28 -8.92 -13.71 -10.26
CA ARG A 28 -8.99 -15.05 -10.86
C ARG A 28 -10.42 -15.59 -10.94
N GLU A 29 -11.23 -15.43 -9.89
CA GLU A 29 -12.62 -15.91 -9.90
C GLU A 29 -13.50 -15.09 -10.86
N ALA A 30 -13.27 -13.78 -10.97
CA ALA A 30 -13.93 -12.92 -11.94
C ALA A 30 -13.55 -13.32 -13.37
N ASP A 31 -12.24 -13.48 -13.65
CA ASP A 31 -11.71 -13.92 -14.94
C ASP A 31 -12.32 -15.26 -15.37
N PHE A 32 -12.37 -16.24 -14.47
CA PHE A 32 -13.01 -17.53 -14.78
C PHE A 32 -14.51 -17.42 -15.05
N SER A 33 -15.20 -16.49 -14.41
CA SER A 33 -16.64 -16.30 -14.63
C SER A 33 -16.91 -15.69 -16.01
N VAL A 34 -16.04 -14.79 -16.46
CA VAL A 34 -16.08 -14.19 -17.80
C VAL A 34 -15.67 -15.19 -18.88
N ILE A 35 -14.53 -15.87 -18.71
CA ILE A 35 -14.00 -16.84 -19.67
C ILE A 35 -14.99 -18.00 -19.90
N ARG A 36 -15.70 -18.42 -18.85
CA ARG A 36 -16.73 -19.48 -18.94
C ARG A 36 -18.07 -18.98 -19.48
N GLY A 37 -18.18 -17.70 -19.87
CA GLY A 37 -19.40 -17.11 -20.40
C GLY A 37 -20.55 -17.02 -19.40
N ARG A 38 -20.28 -17.06 -18.09
CA ARG A 38 -21.32 -17.05 -17.06
C ARG A 38 -21.83 -15.64 -16.77
N LEU A 39 -20.91 -14.68 -16.76
CA LEU A 39 -21.19 -13.28 -16.43
C LEU A 39 -20.33 -12.37 -17.31
N SER A 40 -20.86 -11.21 -17.65
CA SER A 40 -20.10 -10.11 -18.25
C SER A 40 -19.81 -9.09 -17.15
N ILE A 41 -18.53 -8.86 -16.85
CA ILE A 41 -18.08 -7.89 -15.84
C ILE A 41 -17.38 -6.76 -16.59
N GLN A 42 -18.03 -5.59 -16.71
CA GLN A 42 -17.56 -4.49 -17.54
C GLN A 42 -17.11 -3.27 -16.72
N ASN A 43 -17.60 -3.14 -15.49
CA ASN A 43 -17.28 -2.01 -14.63
C ASN A 43 -17.10 -2.43 -13.16
N GLY A 44 -16.67 -1.48 -12.31
CA GLY A 44 -16.42 -1.72 -10.90
C GLY A 44 -17.67 -2.12 -10.10
N LYS A 45 -18.87 -1.68 -10.53
CA LYS A 45 -20.14 -2.06 -9.91
C LYS A 45 -20.49 -3.51 -10.22
N ASP A 46 -20.29 -3.95 -11.46
CA ASP A 46 -20.48 -5.35 -11.86
C ASP A 46 -19.55 -6.28 -11.07
N LEU A 47 -18.28 -5.89 -10.92
CA LEU A 47 -17.30 -6.65 -10.15
C LEU A 47 -17.71 -6.73 -8.67
N PHE A 48 -18.20 -5.63 -8.09
CA PHE A 48 -18.72 -5.60 -6.74
C PHE A 48 -19.91 -6.55 -6.56
N ASN A 49 -20.90 -6.50 -7.47
CA ASN A 49 -22.08 -7.37 -7.44
C ASN A 49 -21.65 -8.85 -7.52
N PHE A 50 -20.77 -9.18 -8.47
CA PHE A 50 -20.19 -10.52 -8.58
C PHE A 50 -19.57 -11.01 -7.26
N CYS A 51 -18.76 -10.16 -6.62
CA CYS A 51 -18.11 -10.49 -5.36
C CYS A 51 -19.11 -10.71 -4.23
N ASN A 52 -20.13 -9.85 -4.14
CA ASN A 52 -21.15 -9.94 -3.09
C ASN A 52 -21.99 -11.21 -3.24
N ASP A 53 -22.36 -11.56 -4.47
CA ASP A 53 -23.22 -12.72 -4.75
C ASP A 53 -22.48 -14.05 -4.61
N ASN A 54 -21.19 -14.09 -4.99
CA ASN A 54 -20.46 -15.36 -5.15
C ASN A 54 -19.34 -15.57 -4.12
N LEU A 55 -18.74 -14.49 -3.59
CA LEU A 55 -17.48 -14.56 -2.85
C LEU A 55 -17.60 -14.14 -1.38
N GLN A 56 -18.75 -13.62 -0.94
CA GLN A 56 -18.95 -13.09 0.43
C GLN A 56 -18.78 -14.16 1.51
N LYS A 57 -19.19 -15.40 1.21
CA LYS A 57 -19.01 -16.55 2.10
C LYS A 57 -17.66 -17.22 1.82
N PRO A 58 -16.69 -17.14 2.75
CA PRO A 58 -15.40 -17.81 2.57
C PRO A 58 -15.58 -19.33 2.59
N LYS A 59 -14.93 -20.02 1.65
CA LYS A 59 -14.96 -21.49 1.53
C LYS A 59 -13.89 -22.20 2.37
N SER A 60 -12.95 -21.45 2.96
CA SER A 60 -11.84 -21.99 3.75
C SER A 60 -11.92 -21.55 5.22
N THR A 61 -11.39 -22.37 6.11
CA THR A 61 -11.40 -22.18 7.57
C THR A 61 -10.58 -20.99 8.07
N GLY A 62 -9.66 -20.47 7.25
CA GLY A 62 -8.76 -19.36 7.61
C GLY A 62 -9.36 -17.96 7.48
N CYS A 63 -10.48 -17.79 6.76
CA CYS A 63 -11.14 -16.50 6.59
C CYS A 63 -12.55 -16.61 7.17
N LYS A 64 -12.85 -15.86 8.24
CA LYS A 64 -14.17 -15.91 8.90
C LYS A 64 -15.23 -15.10 8.17
N ARG A 65 -14.84 -14.03 7.47
CA ARG A 65 -15.75 -13.09 6.83
C ARG A 65 -15.06 -12.31 5.71
N ARG A 66 -15.77 -12.09 4.61
CA ARG A 66 -15.39 -11.16 3.54
C ARG A 66 -16.42 -10.04 3.45
N ILE A 67 -15.93 -8.81 3.31
CA ILE A 67 -16.76 -7.63 3.13
C ILE A 67 -16.28 -6.99 1.84
N PHE A 68 -17.20 -6.75 0.93
CA PHE A 68 -16.96 -5.93 -0.25
C PHE A 68 -17.61 -4.58 -0.02
N ARG A 69 -16.94 -3.50 -0.43
CA ARG A 69 -17.48 -2.16 -0.37
C ARG A 69 -17.28 -1.50 -1.73
N TYR A 70 -18.38 -1.05 -2.32
CA TYR A 70 -18.35 -0.20 -3.48
C TYR A 70 -18.42 1.25 -3.04
N VAL A 71 -17.64 2.11 -3.69
CA VAL A 71 -17.62 3.55 -3.47
C VAL A 71 -17.72 4.20 -4.84
N GLU A 72 -18.78 4.97 -5.06
CA GLU A 72 -19.02 5.63 -6.36
C GLU A 72 -17.99 6.71 -6.66
N THR A 73 -17.62 7.48 -5.64
CA THR A 73 -16.67 8.58 -5.77
C THR A 73 -15.59 8.44 -4.71
N ILE A 74 -14.35 8.26 -5.17
CA ILE A 74 -13.18 8.31 -4.29
C ILE A 74 -12.68 9.75 -4.31
N PRO A 75 -12.66 10.46 -3.16
CA PRO A 75 -12.03 11.77 -3.09
C PRO A 75 -10.54 11.59 -3.35
N ARG A 76 -10.09 11.90 -4.57
CA ARG A 76 -8.67 11.82 -4.95
C ARG A 76 -7.85 12.99 -4.43
N ASN A 77 -8.53 14.00 -3.88
CA ASN A 77 -7.91 15.22 -3.35
C ASN A 77 -7.45 15.05 -1.89
N THR A 78 -6.78 13.93 -1.59
CA THR A 78 -6.09 13.77 -0.31
C THR A 78 -4.80 14.57 -0.35
N THR A 79 -4.81 15.74 0.27
CA THR A 79 -3.68 16.68 0.40
C THR A 79 -2.50 16.16 1.23
N GLN A 80 -2.59 14.95 1.77
CA GLN A 80 -1.61 14.44 2.73
C GLN A 80 -0.59 13.54 2.04
N HIS A 81 0.18 14.13 1.14
CA HIS A 81 1.40 13.50 0.68
C HIS A 81 2.47 13.65 1.78
N PHE A 82 3.20 12.57 2.04
CA PHE A 82 4.36 12.59 2.94
C PHE A 82 5.60 12.43 2.08
N LYS A 83 6.67 13.14 2.44
CA LYS A 83 7.95 12.98 1.76
C LYS A 83 8.42 11.54 1.90
N SER A 84 8.78 10.92 0.78
CA SER A 84 9.40 9.61 0.78
C SER A 84 10.70 9.64 1.57
N ILE A 85 10.89 8.64 2.42
CA ILE A 85 12.13 8.47 3.18
C ILE A 85 13.17 7.87 2.23
N ALA A 86 14.40 8.39 2.25
CA ALA A 86 15.49 7.80 1.48
C ALA A 86 15.86 6.41 2.02
N GLU A 87 16.34 5.54 1.13
CA GLU A 87 16.86 4.21 1.46
C GLU A 87 15.86 3.27 2.16
N ILE A 88 14.56 3.41 1.88
CA ILE A 88 13.51 2.55 2.47
C ILE A 88 13.74 1.04 2.28
N ARG A 89 14.49 0.63 1.25
CA ARG A 89 14.85 -0.77 1.00
C ARG A 89 15.79 -1.35 2.04
N LYS A 90 16.52 -0.51 2.78
CA LYS A 90 17.40 -0.92 3.87
C LYS A 90 16.66 -1.01 5.20
N ILE A 91 15.41 -0.55 5.27
CA ILE A 91 14.64 -0.53 6.51
C ILE A 91 13.93 -1.87 6.69
N HIS A 92 14.41 -2.67 7.65
CA HIS A 92 13.80 -3.97 8.00
C HIS A 92 12.98 -3.93 9.28
N CYS A 93 13.06 -2.83 10.03
CA CYS A 93 12.39 -2.70 11.30
C CYS A 93 11.96 -1.26 11.54
N VAL A 94 10.71 -1.06 11.94
CA VAL A 94 10.16 0.26 12.29
C VAL A 94 9.49 0.16 13.65
N ARG A 95 9.93 0.99 14.60
CA ARG A 95 9.39 1.09 15.95
C ARG A 95 8.82 2.48 16.18
N THR A 96 7.58 2.56 16.67
CA THR A 96 7.00 3.84 17.09
C THR A 96 7.53 4.27 18.45
N THR A 97 7.91 5.54 18.59
CA THR A 97 8.26 6.15 19.88
C THR A 97 7.21 7.16 20.32
N ASN A 98 7.28 7.61 21.58
CA ASN A 98 6.23 8.40 22.23
C ASN A 98 5.99 9.82 21.66
N ASN A 99 6.64 10.23 20.57
CA ASN A 99 6.62 11.59 20.04
C ASN A 99 6.28 11.68 18.53
N SER A 100 5.54 10.72 17.97
CA SER A 100 5.31 10.61 16.51
C SER A 100 6.60 10.49 15.69
N GLU A 101 7.68 10.06 16.32
CA GLU A 101 8.94 9.73 15.65
C GLU A 101 8.98 8.21 15.42
N LEU A 102 9.54 7.82 14.29
CA LEU A 102 9.78 6.42 13.97
C LEU A 102 11.25 6.12 14.22
N MET A 103 11.55 5.06 14.94
CA MET A 103 12.90 4.49 14.99
C MET A 103 12.98 3.40 13.95
N VAL A 104 13.87 3.56 12.98
CA VAL A 104 14.09 2.55 11.94
C VAL A 104 15.42 1.84 12.16
N THR A 105 15.46 0.55 11.85
CA THR A 105 16.67 -0.28 11.94
C THR A 105 16.92 -1.01 10.65
N ASP A 106 18.21 -1.17 10.33
CA ASP A 106 18.64 -1.84 9.11
C ASP A 106 18.30 -3.33 9.13
N LEU A 107 18.36 -3.99 10.29
CA LEU A 107 18.05 -5.40 10.44
C LEU A 107 17.20 -5.66 11.69
N SER A 108 16.39 -6.70 11.60
CA SER A 108 15.45 -7.17 12.61
C SER A 108 15.99 -8.42 13.31
N CYS A 109 15.73 -8.55 14.62
CA CYS A 109 16.03 -9.77 15.36
C CYS A 109 14.74 -10.49 15.74
N TYR A 110 14.61 -11.74 15.29
CA TYR A 110 13.40 -12.54 15.49
C TYR A 110 13.55 -13.66 16.51
N THR A 111 14.77 -14.02 16.86
CA THR A 111 15.06 -15.29 17.54
C THR A 111 15.39 -15.13 19.02
N CYS A 112 15.73 -13.93 19.48
CA CYS A 112 16.09 -13.75 20.88
C CYS A 112 14.84 -13.52 21.76
N ASP A 113 14.84 -14.11 22.95
CA ASP A 113 13.73 -14.07 23.92
C ASP A 113 13.23 -12.65 24.20
N GLN A 114 14.17 -11.69 24.23
CA GLN A 114 13.86 -10.29 24.48
C GLN A 114 13.04 -9.67 23.35
N CYS A 115 13.37 -9.93 22.09
CA CYS A 115 12.58 -9.45 20.95
C CYS A 115 11.22 -10.13 20.86
N VAL A 116 11.14 -11.44 21.14
CA VAL A 116 9.86 -12.19 21.18
C VAL A 116 8.93 -11.66 22.27
N SER A 117 9.50 -11.20 23.38
CA SER A 117 8.79 -10.62 24.51
C SER A 117 8.61 -9.10 24.42
N ALA A 118 8.85 -8.50 23.24
CA ALA A 118 8.75 -7.07 22.96
C ALA A 118 9.70 -6.14 23.76
N ASN A 119 10.75 -6.69 24.36
CA ASN A 119 11.84 -5.95 25.04
C ASN A 119 13.00 -5.66 24.07
N TYR A 120 12.74 -4.88 23.02
CA TYR A 120 13.66 -4.70 21.90
C TYR A 120 14.98 -4.01 22.24
N GLU A 121 15.01 -3.21 23.32
CA GLU A 121 16.22 -2.52 23.80
C GLU A 121 17.24 -3.48 24.41
N LEU A 122 16.76 -4.62 24.89
CA LEU A 122 17.59 -5.69 25.47
C LEU A 122 17.89 -6.80 24.46
N CYS A 123 17.76 -6.52 23.16
CA CYS A 123 18.03 -7.49 22.11
C CYS A 123 19.46 -8.04 22.25
N ARG A 124 19.59 -9.36 22.43
CA ARG A 124 20.90 -10.04 22.53
C ARG A 124 21.74 -9.90 21.25
N ASN A 125 21.06 -9.71 20.12
CA ASN A 125 21.68 -9.59 18.80
C ASN A 125 21.81 -8.13 18.33
N PHE A 126 21.77 -7.14 19.24
CA PHE A 126 21.79 -5.73 18.86
C PHE A 126 22.97 -5.36 17.95
N ARG A 127 24.13 -6.00 18.13
CA ARG A 127 25.34 -5.79 17.31
C ARG A 127 25.15 -6.17 15.84
N PHE A 128 24.20 -7.04 15.54
CA PHE A 128 23.88 -7.51 14.19
C PHE A 128 22.70 -6.78 13.56
N ARG A 129 22.04 -5.87 14.30
CA ARG A 129 20.85 -5.16 13.81
C ARG A 129 21.16 -3.98 12.89
N GLY A 130 22.45 -3.66 12.69
CA GLY A 130 22.87 -2.48 11.95
C GLY A 130 22.52 -1.18 12.67
N ASN A 131 22.36 -0.09 11.92
CA ASN A 131 22.16 1.23 12.50
C ASN A 131 20.70 1.47 12.87
N SER A 132 20.49 2.04 14.05
CA SER A 132 19.19 2.56 14.49
C SER A 132 19.19 4.08 14.28
N ARG A 133 18.19 4.60 13.55
CA ARG A 133 18.05 6.05 13.35
C ARG A 133 16.62 6.53 13.55
N PRO A 134 16.41 7.71 14.14
CA PRO A 134 15.10 8.34 14.15
C PRO A 134 14.76 8.85 12.75
N VAL A 135 13.49 8.74 12.38
CA VAL A 135 12.92 9.22 11.13
C VAL A 135 11.69 10.05 11.47
N LYS A 136 11.72 11.30 11.02
CA LYS A 136 10.58 12.21 11.12
C LYS A 136 9.73 12.07 9.88
N ILE A 137 8.43 11.87 10.09
CA ILE A 137 7.45 11.86 9.01
C ILE A 137 7.16 13.32 8.64
N VAL A 138 7.61 13.73 7.46
CA VAL A 138 7.45 15.11 6.97
C VAL A 138 6.34 15.14 5.93
N ARG A 139 5.35 16.03 6.12
CA ARG A 139 4.32 16.27 5.10
C ARG A 139 4.95 17.00 3.91
N GLU A 140 4.60 16.56 2.72
CA GLU A 140 4.85 17.30 1.50
C GLU A 140 3.90 18.52 1.50
N GLN A 141 4.47 19.72 1.41
CA GLN A 141 3.67 20.92 1.26
C GLN A 141 3.12 20.90 -0.17
N SER A 142 1.80 21.06 -0.33
CA SER A 142 1.18 21.22 -1.64
C SER A 142 1.76 22.48 -2.29
N THR A 143 2.71 22.33 -3.20
CA THR A 143 3.08 23.40 -4.11
C THR A 143 1.95 23.59 -5.11
N GLU A 144 0.99 24.45 -4.79
CA GLU A 144 0.19 25.13 -5.79
C GLU A 144 1.14 26.03 -6.59
N ASN A 145 1.82 25.47 -7.60
CA ASN A 145 2.59 26.22 -8.59
C ASN A 145 2.68 25.39 -9.89
N HIS A 146 1.52 25.18 -10.53
CA HIS A 146 1.48 25.10 -11.99
C HIS A 146 0.98 26.45 -12.50
N ALA A 147 1.85 27.46 -12.43
CA ALA A 147 1.73 28.60 -13.32
C ALA A 147 2.07 28.07 -14.72
N VAL A 148 1.04 27.87 -15.54
CA VAL A 148 1.20 27.73 -16.99
C VAL A 148 1.65 29.09 -17.47
N GLU A 149 2.95 29.26 -17.71
CA GLU A 149 3.46 30.38 -18.48
C GLU A 149 3.02 30.16 -19.94
N GLU A 150 1.90 30.80 -20.31
CA GLU A 150 1.55 31.06 -21.70
C GLU A 150 2.61 32.00 -22.29
N ASN A 151 3.63 31.43 -22.93
CA ASN A 151 4.45 32.17 -23.88
C ASN A 151 3.98 31.86 -25.30
N ASN A 152 3.30 32.86 -25.84
CA ASN A 152 2.72 32.91 -27.18
C ASN A 152 3.83 33.24 -28.19
N SER A 153 4.16 32.33 -29.10
CA SER A 153 4.94 32.66 -30.30
C SER A 153 4.61 31.73 -31.47
N GLY A 154 3.74 32.21 -32.36
CA GLY A 154 3.92 32.18 -33.81
C GLY A 154 4.16 30.86 -34.55
N ASP A 155 3.09 30.40 -35.19
CA ASP A 155 3.01 30.06 -36.63
C ASP A 155 3.32 28.63 -37.15
N SER A 156 2.34 28.19 -37.96
CA SER A 156 2.32 27.20 -39.04
C SER A 156 2.08 25.70 -38.74
N SER A 157 0.91 25.26 -39.24
CA SER A 157 0.72 24.07 -40.10
C SER A 157 0.51 22.68 -39.47
N LEU A 158 -0.76 22.22 -39.53
CA LEU A 158 -1.25 20.86 -39.89
C LEU A 158 -0.72 19.67 -39.04
N ASP A 159 -1.53 18.81 -38.41
CA ASP A 159 -2.63 18.07 -39.02
C ASP A 159 -3.64 17.51 -38.02
N LEU A 160 -4.84 17.39 -38.55
CA LEU A 160 -6.07 16.78 -38.06
C LEU A 160 -5.90 15.26 -37.89
N LEU A 161 -6.38 14.66 -36.79
CA LEU A 161 -7.39 13.58 -36.87
C LEU A 161 -8.02 13.23 -35.51
N VAL A 162 -9.31 13.54 -35.43
CA VAL A 162 -10.29 12.93 -34.54
C VAL A 162 -10.56 11.50 -35.02
N MET A 163 -10.79 10.54 -34.12
CA MET A 163 -12.02 9.74 -34.13
C MET A 163 -12.15 8.91 -32.85
N ALA A 164 -13.27 9.16 -32.18
CA ALA A 164 -13.91 8.27 -31.25
C ALA A 164 -14.50 7.07 -32.01
N GLN A 165 -14.43 5.89 -31.37
CA GLN A 165 -15.55 4.96 -31.17
C GLN A 165 -15.17 4.03 -30.02
#